data_AF-A0A940BJ41-F1
#
_entry.id   AF-A0A940BJ41-F1
#
_cell.length_a   1.000
_cell.length_b   1.000
_cell.length_c   1.000
_cell.angle_alpha   90.00
_cell.angle_beta   90.00
_cell.angle_gamma   90.00
#
_symmetry.space_group_name_H-M   'P 1'
#
loop_
_entity.id
_entity.type
_entity.pdbx_description
1 polymer ?
#
loop_
_entity_poly.entity_id
_entity_poly.type
_entity_poly.pdbx_seq_one_letter_code
_entity_poly.pdbx_strand_id
1 'polypeptide(L)' 'KDPYYVTPLIMGATMFIQQKMTPNTMEGPQAKMLLYMPLIFTFMFLNFPSGLVIYWLVNNLLTILQQFLINRKSAAASA' A
#
# COMPACT_ATOMS: atom_id res chain seq x y z
N LYS A 1 -13.31 10.48 13.34
CA LYS A 1 -13.96 9.48 12.48
C LYS A 1 -14.24 10.18 11.16
N ASP A 2 -13.66 9.71 10.06
CA ASP A 2 -13.83 10.36 8.74
C ASP A 2 -15.31 10.24 8.31
N PRO A 3 -16.06 11.34 8.14
CA PRO A 3 -17.47 11.28 7.77
C PRO A 3 -17.71 10.79 6.33
N TYR A 4 -16.68 10.77 5.47
CA TYR A 4 -16.84 10.43 4.05
C TYR A 4 -16.20 9.09 3.64
N TYR A 5 -15.48 8.41 4.54
CA TYR A 5 -14.81 7.12 4.28
C TYR A 5 -13.90 7.08 3.03
N VAL A 6 -13.51 8.25 2.52
CA VAL A 6 -12.65 8.39 1.33
C VAL A 6 -11.23 7.98 1.68
N THR A 7 -10.74 8.36 2.88
CA THR A 7 -9.35 8.13 3.28
C THR A 7 -8.98 6.65 3.34
N PRO A 8 -9.80 5.76 3.94
CA PRO A 8 -9.51 4.32 3.98
C PRO A 8 -9.56 3.66 2.59
N LEU A 9 -10.44 4.11 1.69
CA LEU A 9 -10.49 3.59 0.32
C LEU A 9 -9.23 3.95 -0.47
N ILE A 10 -8.77 5.20 -0.39
CA ILE A 10 -7.51 5.61 -1.01
C ILE A 10 -6.34 4.83 -0.38
N MET A 11 -6.37 4.61 0.94
CA MET A 11 -5.37 3.81 1.62
C MET A 11 -5.30 2.38 1.06
N GLY A 12 -6.44 1.70 0.93
CA GLY A 12 -6.51 0.35 0.34
C GLY A 12 -5.97 0.30 -1.09
N ALA A 13 -6.31 1.30 -1.91
CA ALA A 13 -5.80 1.42 -3.28
C ALA A 13 -4.27 1.61 -3.30
N THR A 14 -3.73 2.48 -2.44
CA THR A 14 -2.27 2.72 -2.36
C THR A 14 -1.51 1.48 -1.90
N MET A 15 -2.03 0.74 -0.90
CA MET A 15 -1.42 -0.52 -0.47
C MET A 15 -1.39 -1.57 -1.57
N PHE A 16 -2.44 -1.65 -2.39
CA PHE A 16 -2.46 -2.58 -3.53
C PHE A 16 -1.39 -2.22 -4.58
N ILE A 17 -1.22 -0.93 -4.87
CA ILE A 17 -0.17 -0.44 -5.77
C ILE A 17 1.21 -0.77 -5.20
N GLN A 18 1.44 -0.49 -3.91
CA GLN A 18 2.70 -0.80 -3.24
C GLN A 18 3.02 -2.29 -3.34
N GLN A 19 2.04 -3.16 -3.08
CA GLN A 19 2.21 -4.61 -3.13
C GLN A 19 2.57 -5.13 -4.53
N LYS A 20 2.07 -4.48 -5.59
CA LYS A 20 2.45 -4.80 -6.98
C LYS A 20 3.87 -4.37 -7.33
N MET A 21 4.40 -3.34 -6.67
CA MET A 21 5.75 -2.84 -6.90
C MET A 21 6.82 -3.61 -6.11
N THR A 22 6.41 -4.24 -5.00
CA THR A 22 7.29 -5.06 -4.18
C THR A 22 7.39 -6.48 -4.76
N PRO A 23 8.61 -6.97 -5.06
CA PRO A 23 8.82 -8.34 -5.48
C PRO A 23 8.28 -9.29 -4.40
N ASN A 24 7.27 -10.08 -4.73
CA ASN A 24 6.74 -11.10 -3.82
C ASN A 24 7.38 -12.44 -4.17
N THR A 25 8.19 -12.97 -3.26
CA THR A 25 8.87 -14.28 -3.39
C THR A 25 8.06 -15.43 -2.77
N MET A 26 6.84 -15.14 -2.30
CA MET A 26 5.99 -16.10 -1.60
C MET A 26 5.12 -16.87 -2.59
N GLU A 27 5.17 -18.20 -2.52
CA GLU A 27 4.40 -19.12 -3.36
C GLU A 27 3.24 -19.75 -2.59
N GLY A 28 2.17 -20.15 -3.30
CA GLY A 28 1.07 -20.91 -2.71
C GLY A 28 0.09 -20.10 -1.84
N PRO A 29 -0.51 -20.70 -0.78
CA PRO A 29 -1.57 -20.07 0.02
C PRO A 29 -1.16 -18.76 0.71
N GLN A 30 0.13 -18.60 1.03
CA GLN A 30 0.64 -17.40 1.70
C GLN A 30 0.61 -16.15 0.81
N ALA A 31 0.82 -16.32 -0.50
CA ALA A 31 0.67 -15.23 -1.48
C ALA A 31 -0.77 -14.70 -1.50
N LYS A 32 -1.75 -15.60 -1.39
CA LYS A 32 -3.17 -15.22 -1.33
C LYS A 32 -3.49 -14.43 -0.07
N MET A 33 -2.91 -14.80 1.07
CA MET A 33 -3.09 -14.05 2.32
C MET A 33 -2.58 -12.61 2.21
N LEU A 34 -1.43 -12.40 1.57
CA LEU A 34 -0.90 -11.06 1.32
C LEU A 34 -1.85 -10.22 0.47
N LEU A 35 -2.55 -10.79 -0.52
CA LEU A 35 -3.51 -10.04 -1.36
C LEU A 35 -4.75 -9.58 -0.58
N TYR A 36 -5.12 -10.29 0.49
CA TYR A 36 -6.22 -9.90 1.35
C TYR A 36 -5.81 -8.90 2.44
N MET A 37 -4.52 -8.76 2.72
CA MET A 37 -4.00 -7.88 3.77
C MET A 37 -4.38 -6.39 3.56
N PRO A 38 -4.28 -5.79 2.35
CA PRO A 38 -4.75 -4.43 2.11
C PRO A 38 -6.25 -4.23 2.40
N LEU A 39 -7.07 -5.23 2.06
CA LEU A 39 -8.51 -5.19 2.33
C LEU A 39 -8.77 -5.20 3.85
N ILE A 40 -8.13 -6.10 4.58
CA ILE A 40 -8.26 -6.19 6.04
C ILE A 40 -7.85 -4.86 6.70
N PHE A 41 -6.71 -4.28 6.31
CA PHE A 41 -6.28 -2.99 6.85
C PHE A 41 -7.23 -1.85 6.49
N THR A 42 -7.79 -1.85 5.28
CA THR A 42 -8.80 -0.86 4.87
C THR A 42 -10.02 -0.88 5.78
N PHE A 43 -10.58 -2.06 6.06
CA PHE A 43 -11.72 -2.20 6.98
C PHE A 43 -11.35 -1.88 8.42
N MET A 44 -10.14 -2.22 8.84
CA MET A 44 -9.62 -1.89 10.17
C MET A 44 -9.55 -0.36 10.35
N PHE A 45 -9.02 0.37 9.38
CA PHE A 45 -8.85 1.84 9.44
C PHE A 45 -10.16 2.63 9.50
N LEU A 46 -11.31 2.04 9.13
CA LEU A 46 -12.63 2.66 9.29
C LEU A 46 -12.95 2.99 10.76
N ASN A 47 -12.35 2.25 11.70
CA ASN A 47 -12.57 2.43 13.14
C ASN A 47 -11.50 3.30 13.81
N PHE A 48 -10.46 3.73 13.09
CA PHE A 48 -9.37 4.54 13.63
C PHE A 48 -9.59 6.05 13.44
N PRO A 49 -8.93 6.91 14.24
CA PRO A 49 -8.91 8.35 14.03
C PRO A 49 -8.35 8.71 12.64
N SER A 50 -8.98 9.65 11.94
CA SER A 50 -8.61 10.04 10.57
C SER A 50 -7.18 10.58 10.46
N GLY A 51 -6.67 11.25 11.49
CA GLY A 51 -5.28 11.73 11.52
C GLY A 51 -4.25 10.60 11.40
N LEU A 52 -4.49 9.46 12.05
CA LEU A 52 -3.62 8.29 11.94
C LEU A 52 -3.64 7.70 10.52
N VAL A 53 -4.83 7.61 9.93
CA VAL A 53 -5.00 7.07 8.57
C VAL A 53 -4.33 7.96 7.53
N ILE A 54 -4.46 9.29 7.65
CA ILE A 54 -3.80 10.25 6.77
C ILE A 54 -2.28 10.17 6.91
N TYR A 55 -1.76 10.05 8.13
CA TYR A 55 -0.33 9.85 8.36
C TYR A 55 0.19 8.59 7.64
N TRP A 56 -0.53 7.48 7.78
CA TRP A 56 -0.20 6.23 7.07
C TRP A 56 -0.28 6.37 5.55
N LEU A 57 -1.30 7.09 5.04
CA LEU A 57 -1.47 7.36 3.62
C LEU A 57 -0.27 8.09 3.04
N VAL A 58 0.12 9.20 3.66
CA VAL A 58 1.27 10.00 3.21
C VAL A 58 2.55 9.18 3.23
N ASN A 59 2.76 8.38 4.29
CA ASN A 59 3.92 7.51 4.39
C ASN A 59 3.94 6.42 3.29
N ASN A 60 2.78 5.81 2.99
CA ASN A 60 2.64 4.83 1.92
C ASN A 60 2.96 5.44 0.55
N LEU A 61 2.42 6.63 0.26
CA LEU A 61 2.70 7.35 -0.98
C LEU A 61 4.18 7.68 -1.17
N LEU A 62 4.86 8.14 -0.11
CA LEU A 62 6.30 8.40 -0.15
C LEU A 62 7.10 7.12 -0.40
N THR A 63 6.70 6.02 0.23
CA THR A 63 7.35 4.71 0.02
C THR A 63 7.18 4.21 -1.41
N ILE A 64 5.97 4.35 -1.97
CA ILE A 64 5.67 4.03 -3.37
C ILE A 64 6.54 4.88 -4.31
N LEU A 65 6.62 6.19 -4.07
CA LEU A 65 7.45 7.09 -4.87
C LEU A 65 8.94 6.71 -4.79
N GLN A 66 9.44 6.41 -3.60
CA GLN A 66 10.80 5.94 -3.42
C GLN A 66 11.04 4.64 -4.18
N GLN A 67 10.15 3.66 -4.04
CA GLN A 67 10.27 2.36 -4.72
C GLN A 67 10.22 2.52 -6.24
N PHE A 68 9.39 3.43 -6.75
CA PHE A 68 9.31 3.75 -8.18
C PHE A 68 10.65 4.28 -8.70
N LEU A 69 11.27 5.23 -7.98
CA LEU A 69 12.56 5.80 -8.36
C LEU A 69 13.69 4.75 -8.31
N ILE A 70 13.69 3.86 -7.32
CA ILE A 70 14.65 2.75 -7.21
C ILE A 70 14.50 1.80 -8.39
N ASN A 71 13.29 1.30 -8.65
CA ASN A 71 13.02 0.36 -9.75
C ASN A 71 13.43 0.95 -11.10
N ARG A 72 13.19 2.25 -11.31
CA ARG A 72 13.58 2.97 -12.52
C ARG A 72 15.09 3.11 -12.67
N LYS A 73 15.82 3.36 -11.58
CA LYS A 73 17.31 3.38 -11.57
C LYS A 73 17.89 2.00 -11.86
N SER A 74 17.35 0.94 -11.26
CA SER A 74 17.78 -0.43 -11.50
C SER A 74 17.55 -0.85 -12.96
N ALA A 75 16.42 -0.46 -13.56
CA ALA A 75 16.15 -0.72 -14.98
C ALA A 75 17.12 0.02 -15.92
N ALA A 76 17.43 1.29 -15.64
CA ALA A 76 18.37 2.09 -16.45
C ALA A 76 19.83 1.62 -16.33
N ALA A 77 20.22 1.01 -15.20
CA ALA A 77 21.56 0.45 -15.02
C ALA A 77 21.75 -0.93 -15.68
N SER A 78 20.66 -1.56 -16.12
CA SER A 78 20.66 -2.88 -16.77
C SER A 78 20.57 -2.80 -18.30
N ALA A 79 20.58 -1.59 -18.87
CA ALA A 79 20.54 -1.29 -20.30
C ALA A 79 21.88 -0.70 -20.75
#